data_AF-A0AAI9RFL6-F1
#
_entry.id   AF-A0AAI9RFL6-F1
#
_cell.length_a   1.000
_cell.length_b   1.000
_cell.length_c   1.000
_cell.angle_alpha   90.00
_cell.angle_beta   90.00
_cell.angle_gamma   90.00
#
_symmetry.space_group_name_H-M   'P 1'
#
loop_
_entity.id
_entity.type
_entity.pdbx_description
1 polymer ?
#
loop_
_entity_poly.entity_id
_entity_poly.type
_entity_poly.pdbx_seq_one_letter_code
_entity_poly.pdbx_strand_id
1 'polypeptide(L)'
;MNVSKEGEKFLIDTKVYLITKGIKEEEVNAFLEDAELHLIEGEKKGKTVRDIFGDSPKEYAEELAKEMEKDKSGSIKSVLGMIIGIGGYWLLTNILFGNSNQQFTLTNVQLIGYPIVLIITIIGTVFAFRMSSFKSKLVEFGIIYVIVMIPILLLVLLMFMNKWYGTPVLQLTTMQSYILAGIILLVLLIGEAYILGWIGILAVIIPLLIMFVFKELGKQNPYWGMLEPLLLYGSLYVLMRWSFKNEEEKTVS
;
A
#
# COMPACT_ATOMS: atom_id res chain seq x y z
N MET A 1 -9.16 8.55 -21.89
CA MET A 1 -7.95 9.13 -22.52
C MET A 1 -8.08 9.06 -24.03
N ASN A 2 -7.68 10.13 -24.73
CA ASN A 2 -7.73 10.25 -26.20
C ASN A 2 -6.37 9.96 -26.87
N VAL A 3 -5.45 9.32 -26.16
CA VAL A 3 -4.10 8.96 -26.66
C VAL A 3 -4.02 7.46 -26.99
N SER A 4 -3.01 7.08 -27.77
CA SER A 4 -2.70 5.69 -28.09
C SER A 4 -2.30 4.89 -26.85
N LYS A 5 -2.31 3.55 -26.96
CA LYS A 5 -1.81 2.66 -25.91
C LYS A 5 -0.33 2.89 -25.57
N GLU A 6 0.45 3.37 -26.54
CA GLU A 6 1.86 3.71 -26.34
C GLU A 6 1.99 4.99 -25.52
N GLY A 7 1.22 6.04 -25.87
CA GLY A 7 1.15 7.29 -25.14
C GLY A 7 0.63 7.12 -23.71
N GLU A 8 -0.45 6.36 -23.53
CA GLU A 8 -0.98 6.02 -22.20
C GLU A 8 0.08 5.32 -21.33
N LYS A 9 0.78 4.34 -21.91
CA LYS A 9 1.85 3.64 -21.20
C LYS A 9 2.98 4.59 -20.82
N PHE A 10 3.40 5.47 -21.72
CA PHE A 10 4.43 6.46 -21.45
C PHE A 10 4.05 7.38 -20.27
N LEU A 11 2.81 7.87 -20.24
CA LEU A 11 2.32 8.73 -19.15
C LEU A 11 2.33 7.99 -17.81
N ILE A 12 1.86 6.74 -17.78
CA ILE A 12 1.87 5.90 -16.57
C ILE A 12 3.31 5.63 -16.11
N ASP A 13 4.19 5.20 -17.02
CA ASP A 13 5.59 4.89 -16.72
C ASP A 13 6.32 6.13 -16.16
N THR A 14 6.08 7.29 -16.76
CA THR A 14 6.66 8.57 -16.34
C THR A 14 6.14 8.99 -14.98
N LYS A 15 4.83 8.89 -14.73
CA LYS A 15 4.21 9.17 -13.43
C LYS A 15 4.89 8.36 -12.33
N VAL A 16 4.97 7.04 -12.51
CA VAL A 16 5.56 6.12 -11.52
C VAL A 16 7.04 6.45 -11.32
N TYR A 17 7.78 6.74 -12.39
CA TYR A 17 9.20 7.05 -12.30
C TYR A 17 9.48 8.33 -11.51
N LEU A 18 8.76 9.41 -11.81
CA LEU A 18 8.94 10.71 -11.15
C LEU A 18 8.50 10.66 -9.68
N ILE A 19 7.36 10.04 -9.37
CA ILE A 19 6.90 9.88 -7.98
C ILE A 19 7.91 9.07 -7.18
N THR A 20 8.42 7.97 -7.72
CA THR A 20 9.43 7.17 -6.99
C THR A 20 10.76 7.91 -6.83
N LYS A 21 11.07 8.92 -7.66
CA LYS A 21 12.22 9.83 -7.49
C LYS A 21 11.97 10.92 -6.43
N GLY A 22 10.76 11.00 -5.88
CA GLY A 22 10.36 11.95 -4.85
C GLY A 22 10.00 13.32 -5.40
N ILE A 23 9.58 13.40 -6.66
CA ILE A 23 9.05 14.63 -7.25
C ILE A 23 7.65 14.90 -6.67
N LYS A 24 7.31 16.19 -6.46
CA LYS A 24 5.98 16.61 -6.00
C LYS A 24 4.88 16.13 -6.94
N GLU A 25 3.79 15.60 -6.37
CA GLU A 25 2.70 15.04 -7.17
C GLU A 25 2.01 16.10 -8.04
N GLU A 26 1.91 17.34 -7.56
CA GLU A 26 1.34 18.45 -8.32
C GLU A 26 2.16 18.78 -9.58
N GLU A 27 3.49 18.76 -9.47
CA GLU A 27 4.37 18.99 -10.61
C GLU A 27 4.35 17.82 -11.59
N VAL A 28 4.28 16.58 -11.08
CA VAL A 28 4.11 15.39 -11.92
C VAL A 28 2.81 15.49 -12.70
N ASN A 29 1.69 15.83 -12.04
CA ASN A 29 0.39 15.93 -12.72
C ASN A 29 0.38 17.07 -13.75
N ALA A 30 0.94 18.25 -13.43
CA ALA A 30 1.05 19.35 -14.38
C ALA A 30 1.86 18.95 -15.62
N PHE A 31 2.98 18.24 -15.44
CA PHE A 31 3.76 17.71 -16.55
C PHE A 31 2.97 16.68 -17.37
N LEU A 32 2.24 15.77 -16.73
CA LEU A 32 1.48 14.73 -17.43
C LEU A 32 0.32 15.30 -18.25
N GLU A 33 -0.33 16.36 -17.77
CA GLU A 33 -1.38 17.07 -18.52
C GLU A 33 -0.81 17.70 -19.80
N ASP A 34 0.33 18.37 -19.70
CA ASP A 34 1.03 18.96 -20.85
C ASP A 34 1.53 17.88 -21.84
N ALA A 35 2.12 16.81 -21.31
CA ALA A 35 2.56 15.67 -22.10
C ALA A 35 1.40 14.97 -22.82
N GLU A 36 0.22 14.85 -22.19
CA GLU A 36 -0.98 14.29 -22.82
C GLU A 36 -1.43 15.16 -24.02
N LEU A 37 -1.41 16.48 -23.88
CA LEU A 37 -1.73 17.40 -24.99
C LEU A 37 -0.75 17.22 -26.16
N HIS A 38 0.56 17.16 -25.87
CA HIS A 38 1.59 16.92 -26.88
C HIS A 38 1.43 15.56 -27.58
N LEU A 39 1.04 14.52 -26.86
CA LEU A 39 0.71 13.21 -27.42
C LEU A 39 -0.50 13.30 -28.36
N ILE A 40 -1.60 13.92 -27.93
CA ILE A 40 -2.82 14.06 -28.74
C ILE A 40 -2.50 14.79 -30.05
N GLU A 41 -1.72 15.87 -30.00
CA GLU A 41 -1.35 16.64 -31.20
C GLU A 41 -0.36 15.92 -32.11
N GLY A 42 0.63 15.22 -31.52
CA GLY A 42 1.64 14.48 -32.26
C GLY A 42 1.06 13.24 -32.93
N GLU A 43 0.26 12.45 -32.23
CA GLU A 43 -0.37 11.23 -32.74
C GLU A 43 -1.35 11.55 -33.87
N LYS A 44 -2.08 12.68 -33.80
CA LYS A 44 -2.90 13.18 -34.93
C LYS A 44 -2.08 13.43 -36.20
N LYS A 45 -0.79 13.72 -36.05
CA LYS A 45 0.16 13.91 -37.16
C LYS A 45 0.93 12.63 -37.52
N GLY A 46 0.56 11.49 -36.93
CA GLY A 46 1.22 10.20 -37.14
C GLY A 46 2.57 10.06 -36.44
N LYS A 47 2.90 10.93 -35.46
CA LYS A 47 4.12 10.83 -34.66
C LYS A 47 3.96 9.79 -33.55
N THR A 48 5.05 9.09 -33.26
CA THR A 48 5.16 8.16 -32.14
C THR A 48 5.64 8.87 -30.87
N VAL A 49 5.59 8.20 -29.71
CA VAL A 49 6.14 8.74 -28.45
C VAL A 49 7.60 9.12 -28.60
N ARG A 50 8.37 8.32 -29.35
CA ARG A 50 9.80 8.58 -29.60
C ARG A 50 10.04 9.83 -30.44
N ASP A 51 9.15 10.12 -31.39
CA ASP A 51 9.24 11.33 -32.22
C ASP A 51 8.92 12.62 -31.44
N ILE A 52 8.24 12.49 -30.30
CA ILE A 52 7.78 13.62 -29.47
C ILE A 52 8.74 13.85 -28.29
N PHE A 53 9.12 12.77 -27.58
CA PHE A 53 9.90 12.83 -26.33
C PHE A 53 11.32 12.24 -26.46
N GLY A 54 11.74 11.88 -27.67
CA GLY A 54 13.07 11.36 -27.98
C GLY A 54 13.18 9.83 -27.91
N ASP A 55 14.31 9.31 -28.39
CA ASP A 55 14.56 7.87 -28.54
C ASP A 55 14.52 7.08 -27.22
N SER A 56 14.77 7.76 -26.10
CA SER A 56 14.75 7.18 -24.75
C SER A 56 13.80 7.96 -23.83
N PRO A 57 12.52 7.56 -23.77
CA PRO A 57 11.53 8.16 -22.87
C PRO A 57 11.93 8.16 -21.39
N LYS A 58 12.76 7.19 -21.00
CA LYS A 58 13.32 7.11 -19.63
C LYS A 58 14.39 8.17 -19.38
N GLU A 59 15.27 8.42 -20.34
CA GLU A 59 16.30 9.47 -20.21
C GLU A 59 15.65 10.84 -20.15
N TYR A 60 14.61 11.06 -20.97
CA TYR A 60 13.78 12.26 -20.89
C TYR A 60 13.20 12.45 -19.48
N ALA A 61 12.56 11.42 -18.90
CA ALA A 61 12.03 11.50 -17.54
C ALA A 61 13.12 11.69 -16.46
N GLU A 62 14.33 11.15 -16.66
CA GLU A 62 15.45 11.36 -15.74
C GLU A 62 15.99 12.79 -15.79
N GLU A 63 16.08 13.41 -16.97
CA GLU A 63 16.48 14.80 -17.13
C GLU A 63 15.45 15.73 -16.51
N LEU A 64 14.18 15.52 -16.81
CA LEU A 64 13.07 16.26 -16.22
C LEU A 64 13.10 16.20 -14.68
N ALA A 65 13.31 15.02 -14.09
CA ALA A 65 13.38 14.84 -12.64
C ALA A 65 14.52 15.63 -11.95
N LYS A 66 15.54 16.10 -12.69
CA LYS A 66 16.61 16.93 -12.12
C LYS A 66 16.20 18.38 -11.96
N GLU A 67 15.25 18.85 -12.76
CA GLU A 67 14.80 20.24 -12.79
C GLU A 67 13.55 20.46 -11.93
N MET A 68 12.78 19.39 -11.66
CA MET A 68 11.56 19.42 -10.84
C MET A 68 11.83 19.50 -9.33
N GLU A 69 10.90 20.12 -8.61
CA GLU A 69 10.93 20.25 -7.16
C GLU A 69 10.60 18.91 -6.46
N LYS A 70 11.39 18.59 -5.44
CA LYS A 70 11.24 17.35 -4.67
C LYS A 70 10.35 17.55 -3.47
N ASP A 71 9.42 16.64 -3.25
CA ASP A 71 8.63 16.61 -2.02
C ASP A 71 9.37 15.88 -0.89
N LYS A 72 10.11 16.64 -0.09
CA LYS A 72 10.78 16.08 1.10
C LYS A 72 9.86 15.99 2.32
N SER A 73 8.74 16.73 2.36
CA SER A 73 7.97 16.95 3.59
C SER A 73 6.62 16.22 3.60
N GLY A 74 5.90 16.22 2.46
CA GLY A 74 4.63 15.50 2.32
C GLY A 74 4.81 13.98 2.36
N SER A 75 5.84 13.46 1.68
CA SER A 75 6.18 12.04 1.68
C SER A 75 6.35 11.43 3.09
N ILE A 76 6.97 12.16 4.03
CA ILE A 76 7.21 11.66 5.40
C ILE A 76 5.89 11.50 6.17
N LYS A 77 4.95 12.44 6.04
CA LYS A 77 3.66 12.37 6.73
C LYS A 77 2.86 11.16 6.25
N SER A 78 2.84 10.91 4.94
CA SER A 78 2.15 9.76 4.35
C SER A 78 2.78 8.43 4.78
N VAL A 79 4.11 8.35 4.82
CA VAL A 79 4.83 7.17 5.33
C VAL A 79 4.51 6.92 6.82
N LEU A 80 4.52 7.97 7.64
CA LEU A 80 4.16 7.83 9.07
C LEU A 80 2.69 7.39 9.24
N GLY A 81 1.76 7.96 8.47
CA GLY A 81 0.36 7.53 8.46
C GLY A 81 0.21 6.05 8.09
N MET A 82 0.91 5.60 7.07
CA MET A 82 0.94 4.19 6.66
C MET A 82 1.50 3.27 7.76
N ILE A 83 2.58 3.67 8.43
CA ILE A 83 3.16 2.91 9.56
C ILE A 83 2.16 2.81 10.71
N ILE A 84 1.47 3.90 11.05
CA ILE A 84 0.45 3.92 12.11
C ILE A 84 -0.74 3.03 11.73
N GLY A 85 -1.22 3.11 10.49
CA GLY A 85 -2.34 2.30 10.01
C GLY A 85 -2.01 0.80 10.02
N ILE A 86 -0.92 0.40 9.38
CA ILE A 86 -0.48 -1.00 9.31
C ILE A 86 -0.14 -1.54 10.71
N GLY A 87 0.67 -0.80 11.47
CA GLY A 87 1.08 -1.18 12.82
C GLY A 87 -0.10 -1.24 13.80
N GLY A 88 -1.01 -0.27 13.72
CA GLY A 88 -2.23 -0.23 14.52
C GLY A 88 -3.14 -1.41 14.22
N TYR A 89 -3.39 -1.71 12.94
CA TYR A 89 -4.22 -2.85 12.55
C TYR A 89 -3.59 -4.18 12.97
N TRP A 90 -2.27 -4.33 12.80
CA TRP A 90 -1.54 -5.51 13.26
C TRP A 90 -1.62 -5.69 14.78
N LEU A 91 -1.39 -4.63 15.57
CA LEU A 91 -1.52 -4.68 17.03
C LEU A 91 -2.95 -5.03 17.46
N LEU A 92 -3.95 -4.37 16.87
CA LEU A 92 -5.36 -4.58 17.19
C LEU A 92 -5.76 -6.04 16.95
N THR A 93 -5.45 -6.57 15.77
CA THR A 93 -5.77 -7.96 15.42
C THR A 93 -5.01 -8.96 16.26
N ASN A 94 -3.74 -8.68 16.61
CA ASN A 94 -2.96 -9.54 17.50
C ASN A 94 -3.57 -9.59 18.92
N ILE A 95 -4.04 -8.46 19.45
CA ILE A 95 -4.70 -8.41 20.76
C ILE A 95 -6.03 -9.18 20.74
N LEU A 96 -6.89 -8.93 19.74
CA LEU A 96 -8.24 -9.48 19.70
C LEU A 96 -8.29 -10.96 19.28
N PHE A 97 -7.37 -11.37 18.40
CA PHE A 97 -7.42 -12.66 17.72
C PHE A 97 -6.18 -13.52 17.92
N GLY A 98 -5.05 -12.95 18.37
CA GLY A 98 -3.75 -13.62 18.38
C GLY A 98 -3.51 -14.62 19.51
N ASN A 99 -4.28 -14.59 20.61
CA ASN A 99 -4.07 -15.52 21.73
C ASN A 99 -5.38 -15.91 22.42
N SER A 100 -5.48 -17.15 22.90
CA SER A 100 -6.69 -17.69 23.53
C SER A 100 -7.07 -16.97 24.83
N ASN A 101 -6.08 -16.46 25.56
CA ASN A 101 -6.27 -15.72 26.82
C ASN A 101 -6.40 -14.19 26.62
N GLN A 102 -6.35 -13.73 25.36
CA GLN A 102 -6.30 -12.31 24.96
C GLN A 102 -5.27 -11.46 25.71
N GLN A 103 -4.21 -12.10 26.24
CA GLN A 103 -3.07 -11.41 26.84
C GLN A 103 -2.13 -11.01 25.72
N PHE A 104 -1.99 -9.70 25.51
CA PHE A 104 -1.03 -9.18 24.56
C PHE A 104 0.38 -9.38 25.09
N THR A 105 1.19 -10.08 24.29
CA THR A 105 2.61 -10.26 24.57
C THR A 105 3.40 -9.77 23.37
N LEU A 106 4.24 -8.77 23.59
CA LEU A 106 5.17 -8.28 22.59
C LEU A 106 6.56 -8.81 22.91
N THR A 107 7.17 -9.49 21.95
CA THR A 107 8.55 -10.00 22.11
C THR A 107 9.58 -9.03 21.55
N ASN A 108 10.83 -9.21 21.96
CA ASN A 108 11.98 -8.51 21.39
C ASN A 108 12.07 -8.68 19.86
N VAL A 109 11.84 -9.89 19.35
CA VAL A 109 11.88 -10.21 17.92
C VAL A 109 10.79 -9.47 17.17
N GLN A 110 9.57 -9.38 17.72
CA GLN A 110 8.48 -8.64 17.07
C GLN A 110 8.71 -7.13 17.12
N LEU A 111 9.17 -6.61 18.27
CA LEU A 111 9.43 -5.19 18.49
C LEU A 111 10.48 -4.63 17.52
N ILE A 112 11.52 -5.40 17.22
CA ILE A 112 12.62 -4.97 16.34
C ILE A 112 12.40 -5.44 14.90
N GLY A 113 11.94 -6.69 14.73
CA GLY A 113 11.85 -7.35 13.44
C GLY A 113 10.79 -6.77 12.52
N TYR A 114 9.57 -6.52 13.01
CA TYR A 114 8.50 -6.00 12.14
C TYR A 114 8.79 -4.60 11.59
N PRO A 115 9.29 -3.63 12.37
CA PRO A 115 9.72 -2.35 11.81
C PRO A 115 10.81 -2.47 10.74
N ILE A 116 11.80 -3.37 10.93
CA ILE A 116 12.85 -3.60 9.93
C ILE A 116 12.24 -4.14 8.64
N VAL A 117 11.36 -5.15 8.72
CA VAL A 117 10.71 -5.73 7.54
C VAL A 117 9.83 -4.69 6.85
N LEU A 118 9.13 -3.83 7.59
CA LEU A 118 8.33 -2.76 7.02
C LEU A 118 9.19 -1.75 6.25
N ILE A 119 10.32 -1.32 6.81
CA ILE A 119 11.27 -0.42 6.14
C ILE A 119 11.83 -1.06 4.85
N ILE A 120 12.24 -2.33 4.93
CA ILE A 120 12.70 -3.10 3.74
C ILE A 120 11.59 -3.18 2.69
N THR A 121 10.35 -3.39 3.10
CA THR A 121 9.18 -3.46 2.20
C THR A 121 8.96 -2.14 1.49
N ILE A 122 8.98 -1.02 2.22
CA ILE A 122 8.78 0.32 1.65
C ILE A 122 9.91 0.64 0.65
N ILE A 123 11.18 0.49 1.06
CA ILE A 123 12.34 0.77 0.21
C ILE A 123 12.33 -0.16 -1.02
N GLY A 124 12.10 -1.45 -0.80
CA GLY A 124 12.02 -2.45 -1.85
C GLY A 124 10.95 -2.10 -2.88
N THR A 125 9.75 -1.73 -2.42
CA THR A 125 8.62 -1.37 -3.29
C THR A 125 8.92 -0.12 -4.13
N VAL A 126 9.47 0.94 -3.52
CA VAL A 126 9.89 2.15 -4.25
C VAL A 126 10.94 1.81 -5.32
N PHE A 127 11.90 0.96 -4.96
CA PHE A 127 12.94 0.51 -5.89
C PHE A 127 12.37 -0.37 -7.02
N ALA A 128 11.41 -1.26 -6.70
CA ALA A 128 10.72 -2.11 -7.67
C ALA A 128 10.04 -1.27 -8.74
N PHE A 129 9.19 -0.34 -8.30
CA PHE A 129 8.44 0.54 -9.20
C PHE A 129 9.40 1.34 -10.08
N ARG A 130 10.43 1.97 -9.50
CA ARG A 130 11.43 2.73 -10.27
C ARG A 130 12.18 1.90 -11.31
N MET A 131 12.58 0.66 -10.96
CA MET A 131 13.32 -0.21 -11.88
C MET A 131 12.41 -0.78 -12.98
N SER A 132 11.14 -0.98 -12.64
CA SER A 132 10.13 -1.55 -13.54
C SER A 132 9.55 -0.53 -14.52
N SER A 133 9.57 0.77 -14.21
CA SER A 133 9.14 1.83 -15.12
C SER A 133 9.87 1.74 -16.47
N PHE A 134 9.11 1.95 -17.56
CA PHE A 134 9.59 1.87 -18.93
C PHE A 134 10.09 0.47 -19.36
N LYS A 135 9.75 -0.59 -18.60
CA LYS A 135 10.02 -1.99 -19.00
C LYS A 135 8.81 -2.59 -19.71
N SER A 136 8.99 -3.80 -20.25
CA SER A 136 7.86 -4.58 -20.78
C SER A 136 7.02 -5.12 -19.61
N LYS A 137 5.72 -5.34 -19.83
CA LYS A 137 4.79 -5.80 -18.79
C LYS A 137 5.25 -7.09 -18.09
N LEU A 138 5.90 -8.00 -18.82
CA LEU A 138 6.44 -9.24 -18.25
C LEU A 138 7.63 -9.00 -17.32
N VAL A 139 8.52 -8.07 -17.67
CA VAL A 139 9.69 -7.73 -16.85
C VAL A 139 9.26 -6.94 -15.63
N GLU A 140 8.35 -5.98 -15.80
CA GLU A 140 7.72 -5.24 -14.72
C GLU A 140 7.08 -6.19 -13.69
N PHE A 141 6.23 -7.11 -14.16
CA PHE A 141 5.61 -8.13 -13.32
C PHE A 141 6.64 -8.98 -12.58
N GLY A 142 7.70 -9.42 -13.27
CA GLY A 142 8.77 -10.22 -12.65
C GLY A 142 9.51 -9.48 -11.54
N ILE A 143 9.85 -8.20 -11.74
CA ILE A 143 10.53 -7.36 -10.75
C ILE A 143 9.63 -7.18 -9.51
N ILE A 144 8.37 -6.79 -9.73
CA ILE A 144 7.41 -6.58 -8.64
C ILE A 144 7.18 -7.87 -7.87
N TYR A 145 6.98 -8.99 -8.57
CA TYR A 145 6.78 -10.30 -7.95
C TYR A 145 7.92 -10.69 -7.03
N VAL A 146 9.17 -10.62 -7.50
CA VAL A 146 10.36 -10.96 -6.71
C VAL A 146 10.47 -10.07 -5.46
N ILE A 147 10.23 -8.76 -5.61
CA ILE A 147 10.34 -7.83 -4.49
C ILE A 147 9.23 -8.04 -3.45
N VAL A 148 8.00 -8.37 -3.88
CA VAL A 148 6.90 -8.69 -2.96
C VAL A 148 7.11 -10.01 -2.22
N MET A 149 7.84 -10.96 -2.82
CA MET A 149 8.17 -12.22 -2.16
C MET A 149 9.17 -12.06 -1.00
N ILE A 150 10.08 -11.08 -1.07
CA ILE A 150 11.08 -10.81 -0.03
C ILE A 150 10.43 -10.57 1.36
N PRO A 151 9.49 -9.63 1.55
CA PRO A 151 8.90 -9.39 2.86
C PRO A 151 8.09 -10.58 3.36
N ILE A 152 7.45 -11.36 2.47
CA ILE A 152 6.74 -12.59 2.87
C ILE A 152 7.74 -13.59 3.49
N LEU A 153 8.87 -13.82 2.82
CA LEU A 153 9.92 -14.71 3.33
C LEU A 153 10.52 -14.20 4.65
N LEU A 154 10.74 -12.88 4.77
CA LEU A 154 11.25 -12.27 6.00
C LEU A 154 10.24 -12.38 7.16
N LEU A 155 8.94 -12.22 6.90
CA LEU A 155 7.90 -12.40 7.92
C LEU A 155 7.85 -13.85 8.40
N VAL A 156 7.93 -14.82 7.49
CA VAL A 156 8.01 -16.25 7.86
C VAL A 156 9.26 -16.52 8.69
N LEU A 157 10.42 -16.00 8.28
CA LEU A 157 11.65 -16.12 9.06
C LEU A 157 11.50 -15.51 10.46
N LEU A 158 10.91 -14.32 10.57
CA LEU A 158 10.63 -13.68 11.85
C LEU A 158 9.70 -14.52 12.74
N MET A 159 8.72 -15.21 12.18
CA MET A 159 7.87 -16.12 12.96
C MET A 159 8.68 -17.25 13.60
N PHE A 160 9.61 -17.86 12.85
CA PHE A 160 10.51 -18.88 13.40
C PHE A 160 11.49 -18.30 14.42
N MET A 161 12.08 -17.14 14.14
CA MET A 161 12.95 -16.45 15.08
C MET A 161 12.23 -16.11 16.38
N ASN A 162 10.98 -15.66 16.29
CA ASN A 162 10.16 -15.35 17.45
C ASN A 162 9.86 -16.60 18.28
N LYS A 163 9.62 -17.73 17.61
CA LYS A 163 9.38 -19.01 18.29
C LYS A 163 10.63 -19.52 19.03
N TRP A 164 11.83 -19.31 18.50
CA TRP A 164 13.06 -19.84 19.09
C TRP A 164 13.77 -18.89 20.05
N TYR A 165 13.71 -17.57 19.77
CA TYR A 165 14.48 -16.54 20.47
C TYR A 165 13.59 -15.40 21.03
N GLY A 166 12.28 -15.46 20.80
CA GLY A 166 11.34 -14.44 21.27
C GLY A 166 11.22 -14.48 22.78
N THR A 167 11.73 -13.45 23.43
CA THR A 167 11.52 -13.22 24.87
C THR A 167 10.48 -12.13 25.05
N PRO A 168 9.51 -12.30 25.97
CA PRO A 168 8.51 -11.28 26.24
C PRO A 168 9.17 -10.03 26.79
N VAL A 169 8.95 -8.90 26.12
CA VAL A 169 9.41 -7.57 26.55
C VAL A 169 8.26 -6.83 27.23
N LEU A 170 7.04 -6.98 26.69
CA LEU A 170 5.83 -6.44 27.29
C LEU A 170 4.79 -7.54 27.38
N GLN A 171 4.24 -7.72 28.58
CA GLN A 171 3.09 -8.59 28.83
C GLN A 171 2.01 -7.77 29.51
N LEU A 172 0.86 -7.65 28.87
CA LEU A 172 -0.29 -6.95 29.43
C LEU A 172 -1.29 -7.94 29.98
N THR A 173 -1.95 -7.55 31.08
CA THR A 173 -3.12 -8.29 31.55
C THR A 173 -4.24 -8.23 30.50
N THR A 174 -5.21 -9.13 30.58
CA THR A 174 -6.36 -9.15 29.66
C THR A 174 -7.11 -7.81 29.67
N MET A 175 -7.31 -7.20 30.84
CA MET A 175 -7.98 -5.91 30.96
C MET A 175 -7.18 -4.78 30.29
N GLN A 176 -5.87 -4.73 30.53
CA GLN A 176 -4.98 -3.74 29.89
C GLN A 176 -4.93 -3.91 28.37
N SER A 177 -4.95 -5.17 27.89
CA SER A 177 -4.95 -5.49 26.46
C SER A 177 -6.22 -4.97 25.79
N TYR A 178 -7.40 -5.14 26.40
CA TYR A 178 -8.64 -4.59 25.86
C TYR A 178 -8.70 -3.07 25.88
N ILE A 179 -8.20 -2.42 26.93
CA ILE A 179 -8.09 -0.96 26.97
C ILE A 179 -7.21 -0.47 25.81
N LEU A 180 -6.05 -1.11 25.60
CA LEU A 180 -5.16 -0.78 24.50
C LEU A 180 -5.84 -1.00 23.13
N ALA A 181 -6.53 -2.13 22.94
CA ALA A 181 -7.28 -2.41 21.72
C ALA A 181 -8.36 -1.35 21.45
N GLY A 182 -9.10 -0.91 22.47
CA GLY A 182 -10.09 0.15 22.35
C GLY A 182 -9.47 1.48 21.91
N ILE A 183 -8.33 1.86 22.50
CA ILE A 183 -7.59 3.08 22.12
C ILE A 183 -7.12 2.99 20.66
N ILE A 184 -6.49 1.88 20.28
CA ILE A 184 -5.99 1.67 18.92
C ILE A 184 -7.15 1.70 17.91
N LEU A 185 -8.26 1.05 18.22
CA LEU A 185 -9.45 1.06 17.37
C LEU A 185 -9.98 2.48 17.16
N LEU A 186 -10.08 3.29 18.22
CA LEU A 186 -10.50 4.69 18.10
C LEU A 186 -9.54 5.51 17.23
N VAL A 187 -8.23 5.34 17.41
CA VAL A 187 -7.21 6.03 16.59
C VAL A 187 -7.33 5.63 15.12
N LEU A 188 -7.50 4.33 14.83
CA LEU A 188 -7.70 3.84 13.46
C LEU A 188 -9.00 4.40 12.87
N LEU A 189 -10.11 4.35 13.60
CA LEU A 189 -11.39 4.87 13.11
C LEU A 189 -11.35 6.36 12.82
N ILE A 190 -10.74 7.16 13.71
CA ILE A 190 -10.60 8.61 13.50
C ILE A 190 -9.67 8.89 12.33
N GLY A 191 -8.53 8.19 12.25
CA GLY A 191 -7.56 8.36 11.17
C GLY A 191 -8.15 8.01 9.81
N GLU A 192 -8.79 6.84 9.70
CA GLU A 192 -9.40 6.38 8.45
C GLU A 192 -10.64 7.21 8.08
N ALA A 193 -11.41 7.68 9.06
CA ALA A 193 -12.49 8.63 8.80
C ALA A 193 -11.99 9.98 8.27
N TYR A 194 -10.83 10.44 8.73
CA TYR A 194 -10.21 11.66 8.22
C TYR A 194 -9.71 11.50 6.78
N ILE A 195 -9.15 10.33 6.43
CA ILE A 195 -8.55 10.08 5.10
C ILE A 195 -9.62 9.69 4.07
N LEU A 196 -10.49 8.74 4.40
CA LEU A 196 -11.43 8.10 3.47
C LEU A 196 -12.92 8.35 3.84
N GLY A 197 -13.19 9.17 4.85
CA GLY A 197 -14.56 9.43 5.31
C GLY A 197 -15.27 8.17 5.84
N TRP A 198 -16.56 8.05 5.55
CA TRP A 198 -17.36 6.90 5.97
C TRP A 198 -16.87 5.56 5.40
N ILE A 199 -16.22 5.56 4.24
CA ILE A 199 -15.67 4.34 3.65
C ILE A 199 -14.46 3.85 4.45
N GLY A 200 -13.64 4.76 4.99
CA GLY A 200 -12.53 4.42 5.88
C GLY A 200 -12.98 3.69 7.14
N ILE A 201 -14.09 4.12 7.74
CA ILE A 201 -14.70 3.43 8.89
C ILE A 201 -15.07 2.00 8.52
N LEU A 202 -15.72 1.81 7.37
CA LEU A 202 -16.09 0.47 6.88
C LEU A 202 -14.86 -0.40 6.57
N ALA A 203 -13.78 0.20 6.04
CA ALA A 203 -12.53 -0.49 5.76
C ALA A 203 -11.83 -1.03 7.02
N VAL A 204 -12.10 -0.46 8.20
CA VAL A 204 -11.64 -1.02 9.48
C VAL A 204 -12.62 -2.04 10.04
N ILE A 205 -13.91 -1.69 10.10
CA ILE A 205 -14.93 -2.50 10.79
C ILE A 205 -15.22 -3.81 10.06
N ILE A 206 -15.37 -3.79 8.73
CA ILE A 206 -15.77 -4.98 7.97
C ILE A 206 -14.72 -6.10 8.09
N PRO A 207 -13.42 -5.84 7.88
CA PRO A 207 -12.39 -6.87 8.09
C PRO A 207 -12.38 -7.42 9.52
N LEU A 208 -12.53 -6.57 10.54
CA LEU A 208 -12.59 -7.02 11.94
C LEU A 208 -13.80 -7.91 12.21
N LEU A 209 -14.96 -7.59 11.64
CA LEU A 209 -16.16 -8.42 11.72
C LEU A 209 -15.96 -9.77 11.03
N ILE A 210 -15.33 -9.79 9.85
CA ILE A 210 -15.00 -11.03 9.13
C ILE A 210 -14.09 -11.89 10.02
N MET A 211 -12.98 -11.35 10.54
CA MET A 211 -12.07 -12.08 11.42
C MET A 211 -12.78 -12.62 12.67
N PHE A 212 -13.70 -11.83 13.26
CA PHE A 212 -14.50 -12.27 14.40
C PHE A 212 -15.40 -13.46 14.05
N VAL A 213 -16.14 -13.38 12.95
CA VAL A 213 -17.02 -14.46 12.48
C VAL A 213 -16.21 -15.72 12.18
N PHE A 214 -15.09 -15.60 11.48
CA PHE A 214 -14.23 -16.73 11.13
C PHE A 214 -13.53 -17.35 12.35
N LYS A 215 -13.20 -16.55 13.37
CA LYS A 215 -12.72 -17.09 14.65
C LYS A 215 -13.78 -17.95 15.32
N GLU A 216 -15.06 -17.57 15.27
CA GLU A 216 -16.14 -18.37 15.85
C GLU A 216 -16.46 -19.62 15.02
N LEU A 217 -16.53 -19.49 13.69
CA LEU A 217 -16.72 -20.62 12.78
C LEU A 217 -15.57 -21.63 12.86
N GLY A 218 -14.33 -21.15 13.01
CA GLY A 218 -13.13 -21.97 13.16
C GLY A 218 -13.15 -22.86 14.40
N LYS A 219 -13.88 -22.48 15.47
CA LYS A 219 -14.09 -23.35 16.64
C LYS A 219 -14.92 -24.58 16.30
N GLN A 220 -15.82 -24.50 15.33
CA GLN A 220 -16.67 -25.61 14.90
C GLN A 220 -15.97 -26.48 13.86
N ASN A 221 -15.36 -25.86 12.85
CA ASN A 221 -14.65 -26.55 11.80
C ASN A 221 -13.42 -25.73 11.33
N PRO A 222 -12.19 -26.26 11.48
CA PRO A 222 -10.96 -25.59 11.07
C PRO A 222 -10.90 -25.21 9.57
N TYR A 223 -11.62 -25.93 8.70
CA TYR A 223 -11.60 -25.67 7.25
C TYR A 223 -12.25 -24.33 6.86
N TRP A 224 -13.10 -23.75 7.71
CA TRP A 224 -13.67 -22.42 7.46
C TRP A 224 -12.59 -21.36 7.31
N GLY A 225 -11.45 -21.48 8.00
CA GLY A 225 -10.34 -20.53 7.90
C GLY A 225 -9.76 -20.39 6.49
N MET A 226 -9.99 -21.35 5.58
CA MET A 226 -9.53 -21.23 4.18
C MET A 226 -10.25 -20.14 3.39
N LEU A 227 -11.50 -19.80 3.77
CA LEU A 227 -12.30 -18.78 3.10
C LEU A 227 -12.07 -17.38 3.67
N GLU A 228 -11.48 -17.27 4.87
CA GLU A 228 -11.27 -16.00 5.56
C GLU A 228 -10.44 -15.01 4.70
N PRO A 229 -9.27 -15.38 4.12
CA PRO A 229 -8.50 -14.44 3.31
C PRO A 229 -9.26 -13.96 2.08
N LEU A 230 -10.02 -14.85 1.43
CA LEU A 230 -10.81 -14.50 0.24
C LEU A 230 -11.86 -13.44 0.54
N LEU A 231 -12.54 -13.53 1.69
CA LEU A 231 -13.53 -12.55 2.10
C LEU A 231 -12.89 -11.26 2.59
N LEU A 232 -11.74 -11.32 3.27
CA LEU A 232 -10.99 -10.12 3.65
C LEU A 232 -10.59 -9.31 2.41
N TYR A 233 -9.89 -9.93 1.45
CA TYR A 233 -9.50 -9.25 0.21
C TYR A 233 -10.69 -8.85 -0.66
N GLY A 234 -11.71 -9.71 -0.75
CA GLY A 234 -12.94 -9.41 -1.49
C GLY A 234 -13.69 -8.20 -0.94
N SER A 235 -13.80 -8.10 0.38
CA SER A 235 -14.48 -6.97 1.04
C SER A 235 -13.75 -5.65 0.79
N LEU A 236 -12.41 -5.62 0.93
CA LEU A 236 -11.60 -4.45 0.63
C LEU A 236 -11.69 -4.03 -0.84
N TYR A 237 -11.70 -5.00 -1.77
CA TYR A 237 -11.86 -4.71 -3.19
C TYR A 237 -13.21 -4.06 -3.51
N VAL A 238 -14.31 -4.58 -2.91
CA VAL A 238 -15.65 -4.00 -3.09
C VAL A 238 -15.71 -2.58 -2.54
N LEU A 239 -15.16 -2.34 -1.34
CA LEU A 239 -15.09 -1.01 -0.74
C LEU A 239 -14.28 -0.03 -1.59
N MET A 240 -13.13 -0.47 -2.11
CA MET A 240 -12.31 0.34 -3.00
C MET A 240 -13.06 0.73 -4.28
N ARG A 241 -13.75 -0.23 -4.92
CA ARG A 241 -14.58 0.05 -6.11
C ARG A 241 -15.72 1.01 -5.82
N TRP A 242 -16.33 0.91 -4.64
CA TRP A 242 -17.37 1.84 -4.22
C TRP A 242 -16.81 3.25 -3.97
N SER A 243 -15.62 3.35 -3.37
CA SER A 243 -14.94 4.63 -3.15
C SER A 243 -14.70 5.38 -4.45
N PHE A 244 -14.14 4.73 -5.45
CA PHE A 244 -13.87 5.35 -6.75
C PHE A 244 -15.15 5.82 -7.44
N LYS A 245 -16.24 5.05 -7.36
CA LYS A 245 -17.52 5.47 -7.93
C LYS A 245 -18.04 6.75 -7.28
N ASN A 246 -17.92 6.87 -5.97
CA ASN A 246 -18.37 8.08 -5.25
C ASN A 246 -17.49 9.30 -5.54
N GLU A 247 -16.21 9.12 -5.84
CA GLU A 247 -15.31 10.20 -6.25
C GLU A 247 -15.61 10.68 -7.67
N GLU A 248 -15.83 9.76 -8.62
CA GLU A 248 -16.25 10.08 -9.99
C GLU A 248 -17.54 10.90 -9.99
N GLU A 249 -18.55 10.51 -9.21
CA GLU A 249 -19.83 11.24 -9.10
C GLU A 249 -19.68 12.67 -8.54
N LYS A 250 -18.68 12.92 -7.67
CA LYS A 250 -18.39 14.27 -7.12
C LYS A 250 -17.64 15.18 -8.09
N THR A 251 -16.86 14.62 -9.01
CA THR A 251 -16.12 15.41 -10.01
C THR A 251 -16.98 15.85 -11.20
N VAL A 252 -18.17 15.27 -11.35
CA VAL A 252 -19.11 15.53 -12.46
C VAL A 252 -20.25 16.47 -12.04
N SER A 253 -20.42 16.77 -10.75
CA SER A 253 -21.43 17.70 -10.19
C SER A 253 -20.87 19.09 -9.92
#